data_AF-A0A9D8ZRI1-F1
#
_entry.id   AF-A0A9D8ZRI1-F1
#
_cell.length_a   1.000
_cell.length_b   1.000
_cell.length_c   1.000
_cell.angle_alpha   90.00
_cell.angle_beta   90.00
_cell.angle_gamma   90.00
#
_symmetry.space_group_name_H-M   'P 1'
#
loop_
_entity.id
_entity.type
_entity.pdbx_description
1 polymer ?
#
loop_
_entity_poly.entity_id
_entity_poly.type
_entity_poly.pdbx_seq_one_letter_code
_entity_poly.pdbx_strand_id
1 'polypeptide(L)'
;MSKKTSLGHNPLAYSLNNHASFDFIKSTEEKPVSYKEEQVIQKKVASYYLEESVINHVKEIADKEKKSYSCIVNEFLKEGAENRNDSD
;
A
#
# COMPACT_ATOMS: atom_id res chain seq x y z
N MET A 1 -23.96 -17.29 -48.39
CA MET A 1 -22.60 -16.71 -48.33
C MET A 1 -22.31 -16.28 -46.90
N SER A 2 -21.27 -16.87 -46.32
CA SER A 2 -20.84 -16.74 -44.94
C SER A 2 -20.16 -15.37 -44.70
N LYS A 3 -20.56 -14.61 -43.67
CA LYS A 3 -19.69 -13.58 -43.08
C LYS A 3 -19.18 -14.13 -41.76
N LYS A 4 -18.02 -14.79 -41.83
CA LYS A 4 -17.23 -15.16 -40.66
C LYS A 4 -16.76 -13.87 -40.00
N THR A 5 -17.29 -13.50 -38.84
CA THR A 5 -16.64 -12.52 -37.97
C THR A 5 -15.54 -13.26 -37.22
N SER A 6 -14.36 -13.26 -37.83
CA SER A 6 -13.10 -13.31 -37.09
C SER A 6 -13.14 -12.25 -35.97
N LEU A 7 -12.42 -12.32 -34.86
CA LEU A 7 -11.16 -12.98 -34.55
C LEU A 7 -11.01 -12.72 -33.04
N GLY A 8 -10.66 -13.74 -32.25
CA GLY A 8 -10.04 -13.54 -30.93
C GLY A 8 -10.94 -13.03 -29.81
N HIS A 9 -11.08 -13.84 -28.76
CA HIS A 9 -11.30 -13.29 -27.42
C HIS A 9 -10.14 -12.33 -27.11
N ASN A 10 -10.39 -11.02 -27.14
CA ASN A 10 -9.43 -10.05 -26.66
C ASN A 10 -9.46 -10.10 -25.12
N PRO A 11 -8.39 -10.52 -24.43
CA PRO A 11 -8.37 -10.60 -22.95
C PRO A 11 -8.46 -9.21 -22.30
N LEU A 12 -8.32 -8.15 -23.10
CA LEU A 12 -8.63 -6.77 -22.76
C LEU A 12 -9.95 -6.43 -23.45
N ALA A 13 -11.07 -6.83 -22.85
CA ALA A 13 -12.40 -6.59 -23.41
C ALA A 13 -12.69 -5.08 -23.39
N TYR A 14 -12.57 -4.42 -24.55
CA TYR A 14 -13.15 -3.10 -24.77
C TYR A 14 -14.63 -3.28 -25.14
N SER A 15 -15.54 -2.95 -24.22
CA SER A 15 -16.95 -2.80 -24.54
C SER A 15 -17.15 -1.46 -25.25
N LEU A 16 -17.70 -1.46 -26.48
CA LEU A 16 -17.96 -0.26 -27.28
C LEU A 16 -19.24 0.50 -26.86
N ASN A 17 -19.69 0.34 -25.61
CA ASN A 17 -20.76 1.16 -25.05
C ASN A 17 -20.14 2.27 -24.20
N ASN A 18 -20.72 3.48 -24.23
CA ASN A 18 -20.25 4.78 -23.70
C ASN A 18 -19.70 4.83 -22.25
N HIS A 19 -19.63 3.73 -21.52
CA HIS A 19 -18.92 3.57 -20.26
C HIS A 19 -17.96 2.38 -20.37
N ALA A 20 -16.81 2.60 -20.99
CA ALA A 20 -15.75 1.59 -21.09
C ALA A 20 -15.06 1.44 -19.73
N SER A 21 -15.39 0.38 -18.99
CA SER A 21 -14.61 -0.10 -17.84
C SER A 21 -13.83 -1.36 -18.20
N PHE A 22 -12.61 -1.48 -17.67
CA PHE A 22 -11.80 -2.69 -17.80
C PHE A 22 -12.19 -3.69 -16.72
N ASP A 23 -12.82 -4.79 -17.11
CA ASP A 23 -13.08 -5.92 -16.21
C ASP A 23 -12.02 -7.01 -16.44
N PHE A 24 -11.17 -7.23 -15.43
CA PHE A 24 -10.27 -8.38 -15.42
C PHE A 24 -11.07 -9.65 -15.12
N ILE A 25 -10.89 -10.68 -15.95
CA ILE A 25 -11.56 -11.99 -15.78
C ILE A 25 -11.14 -12.58 -14.42
N LYS A 26 -12.10 -12.81 -13.52
CA LYS A 26 -11.85 -13.43 -12.22
C LYS A 26 -11.49 -14.91 -12.41
N SER A 27 -10.28 -15.28 -12.01
CA SER A 27 -9.81 -16.67 -11.97
C SER A 27 -10.58 -17.45 -10.90
N THR A 28 -11.34 -18.47 -11.31
CA THR A 28 -12.02 -19.40 -10.40
C THR A 28 -11.02 -20.44 -9.88
N GLU A 29 -10.31 -20.11 -8.80
CA GLU A 29 -9.75 -21.10 -7.88
C GLU A 29 -10.03 -20.63 -6.43
N GLU A 30 -11.13 -21.14 -5.88
CA GLU A 30 -11.50 -20.96 -4.48
C GLU A 30 -10.53 -21.74 -3.59
N LYS A 31 -9.54 -21.05 -3.03
CA LYS A 31 -8.92 -21.45 -1.76
C LYS A 31 -9.55 -20.59 -0.66
N PRO A 32 -10.10 -21.16 0.43
CA PRO A 32 -10.58 -20.38 1.55
C PRO A 32 -9.36 -19.80 2.27
N VAL A 33 -8.93 -18.61 1.86
CA VAL A 33 -8.01 -17.79 2.63
C VAL A 33 -8.79 -17.30 3.84
N SER A 34 -8.37 -17.70 5.04
CA SER A 34 -8.85 -17.10 6.27
C SER A 34 -8.41 -15.64 6.27
N TYR A 35 -9.29 -14.75 5.79
CA TYR A 35 -9.10 -13.31 5.86
C TYR A 35 -9.30 -12.91 7.33
N LYS A 36 -8.23 -12.96 8.12
CA LYS A 36 -8.11 -11.95 9.16
C LYS A 36 -8.06 -10.63 8.40
N GLU A 37 -9.12 -9.83 8.49
CA GLU A 37 -9.14 -8.48 7.95
C GLU A 37 -8.03 -7.68 8.64
N GLU A 38 -6.83 -7.69 8.04
CA GLU A 38 -5.78 -6.76 8.44
C GLU A 38 -6.30 -5.36 8.16
N GLN A 39 -6.55 -4.60 9.23
CA GLN A 39 -6.95 -3.21 9.11
C GLN A 39 -5.92 -2.49 8.25
N VAL A 40 -6.37 -2.02 7.08
CA VAL A 40 -5.50 -1.30 6.14
C VAL A 40 -5.08 0.01 6.80
N ILE A 41 -3.82 0.08 7.23
CA ILE A 41 -3.27 1.27 7.87
C ILE A 41 -3.15 2.38 6.82
N GLN A 42 -3.98 3.42 6.95
CA GLN A 42 -3.91 4.59 6.09
C GLN A 42 -2.71 5.46 6.46
N LYS A 43 -1.74 5.59 5.55
CA LYS A 43 -0.56 6.45 5.74
C LYS A 43 -0.83 7.85 5.18
N LYS A 44 -0.37 8.88 5.90
CA LYS A 44 -0.43 10.29 5.47
C LYS A 44 0.95 10.92 5.56
N VAL A 45 1.21 11.92 4.71
CA VAL A 45 2.43 12.73 4.78
C VAL A 45 2.22 13.80 5.86
N ALA A 46 3.22 13.98 6.72
CA ALA A 46 3.27 15.05 7.71
C ALA A 46 4.61 15.78 7.60
N SER A 47 4.61 17.08 7.90
CA SER A 47 5.81 17.92 7.88
C SER A 47 5.89 18.68 9.19
N TYR A 48 7.05 18.63 9.84
CA TYR A 48 7.36 19.28 11.11
C TYR A 48 8.85 19.61 11.16
N TYR A 49 9.21 20.53 12.04
CA TYR A 49 10.61 20.88 12.29
C TYR A 49 11.20 19.92 13.32
N LEU A 50 12.40 19.43 13.04
CA LEU A 50 13.23 18.67 13.96
C LEU A 50 14.60 19.33 14.05
N GLU A 51 15.30 19.09 15.15
CA GLU A 51 16.70 19.45 15.28
C GLU A 51 17.55 18.66 14.28
N GLU A 52 18.59 19.30 13.74
CA GLU A 52 19.50 18.69 12.76
C GLU A 52 20.20 17.44 13.33
N SER A 53 20.57 17.48 14.61
CA SER A 53 21.13 16.35 15.35
C SER A 53 20.23 15.11 15.31
N VAL A 54 18.93 15.30 15.57
CA VAL A 54 17.92 14.24 15.53
C VAL A 54 17.75 13.69 14.13
N ILE A 55 17.71 14.57 13.11
CA ILE A 55 17.60 14.16 11.71
C ILE A 55 18.79 13.28 11.32
N ASN A 56 20.01 13.69 11.66
CA ASN A 56 21.22 12.94 11.33
C ASN A 56 21.23 11.57 12.02
N HIS A 57 20.82 11.51 13.30
CA HIS A 57 20.75 10.25 14.03
C HIS A 57 19.72 9.28 13.42
N VAL A 58 18.53 9.77 13.05
CA VAL A 58 17.50 8.97 12.37
C VAL A 58 18.01 8.41 11.04
N LYS A 59 18.78 9.21 10.27
CA LYS A 59 19.37 8.77 9.01
C LYS A 59 20.35 7.62 9.21
N GLU A 60 21.26 7.76 10.17
CA GLU A 60 22.25 6.72 10.49
C GLU A 60 21.60 5.39 10.87
N ILE A 61 20.54 5.43 11.69
CA ILE A 61 19.78 4.23 12.09
C ILE A 61 19.08 3.61 10.89
N ALA A 62 18.42 4.42 10.07
CA ALA A 62 17.72 3.94 8.89
C ALA A 62 18.67 3.26 7.89
N ASP A 63 19.86 3.83 7.69
CA ASP A 63 20.89 3.27 6.81
C ASP A 63 21.44 1.94 7.38
N LYS A 64 21.67 1.89 8.69
CA LYS A 64 22.13 0.67 9.39
C LYS A 64 21.10 -0.46 9.33
N GLU A 65 19.82 -0.14 9.51
CA GLU A 65 18.72 -1.10 9.51
C GLU A 65 18.14 -1.38 8.10
N LYS A 66 18.60 -0.66 7.07
CA LYS A 66 18.07 -0.70 5.70
C LYS A 66 16.56 -0.43 5.65
N LYS A 67 16.08 0.49 6.49
CA LYS A 67 14.67 0.92 6.57
C LYS A 67 14.51 2.32 6.00
N SER A 68 13.27 2.73 5.74
CA SER A 68 12.97 4.12 5.34
C SER A 68 12.97 5.05 6.55
N TYR A 69 13.31 6.33 6.35
CA TYR A 69 13.26 7.35 7.42
C TYR A 69 11.88 7.42 8.08
N SER A 70 10.81 7.36 7.28
CA SER A 70 9.44 7.35 7.81
C SER A 70 9.15 6.15 8.71
N CYS A 71 9.83 5.01 8.51
CA CYS A 71 9.67 3.82 9.36
C CYS A 71 10.24 4.10 10.75
N ILE A 72 11.51 4.52 10.79
CA ILE A 72 12.23 4.80 12.04
C ILE A 72 11.52 5.89 12.85
N VAL A 73 11.13 6.99 12.20
CA VAL A 73 10.44 8.07 12.92
C VAL A 73 9.08 7.60 13.47
N ASN A 74 8.34 6.80 12.71
CA ASN A 74 7.06 6.28 13.18
C ASN A 74 7.22 5.29 14.35
N GLU A 75 8.29 4.50 14.38
CA GLU A 75 8.63 3.63 15.51
C GLU A 75 8.91 4.47 16.77
N PHE A 76 9.77 5.48 16.69
CA PHE A 76 10.06 6.38 17.82
C PHE A 76 8.84 7.14 18.34
N LEU A 77 7.98 7.62 17.44
CA LEU A 77 6.77 8.33 17.84
C LEU A 77 5.77 7.41 18.56
N LYS A 78 5.67 6.14 18.15
CA LYS A 78 4.82 5.16 18.82
C LYS A 78 5.36 4.82 20.20
N GLU A 79 6.65 4.49 20.29
CA GLU A 79 7.32 4.17 21.56
C GLU A 79 7.22 5.35 22.54
N GLY A 80 7.46 6.57 22.07
CA GLY A 80 7.32 7.77 22.89
C GLY A 80 5.89 8.07 23.35
N ALA A 81 4.87 7.67 22.57
CA ALA A 81 3.47 7.82 22.95
C ALA A 81 3.03 6.75 23.98
N GLU A 82 3.46 5.50 23.80
CA GLU A 82 3.18 4.40 24.73
C GLU A 82 3.78 4.68 26.11
N ASN A 83 5.07 5.05 26.15
CA ASN A 83 5.77 5.37 27.41
C ASN A 83 5.14 6.54 28.19
N ARG A 84 4.49 7.49 27.49
CA ARG A 84 3.77 8.60 28.13
C ARG A 84 2.45 8.14 28.74
N ASN A 85 1.70 7.28 28.05
CA ASN A 85 0.43 6.77 28.55
C ASN A 85 0.60 5.82 29.75
N ASP A 86 1.74 5.13 29.85
CA ASP A 86 2.05 4.26 30.99
C ASP A 86 2.55 5.03 32.23
N SER A 87 2.84 6.32 32.09
CA SER A 87 3.36 7.17 33.17
C SER A 87 2.31 8.10 33.81
N ASP A 88 1.06 8.06 33.33
CA ASP A 88 -0.12 8.74 33.89
C ASP A 88 -1.02 7.76 34.68
#